data_AF-T1GQP9-F1
#
_entry.id   AF-T1GQP9-F1
#
_cell.length_a   1.000
_cell.length_b   1.000
_cell.length_c   1.000
_cell.angle_alpha   90.00
_cell.angle_beta   90.00
_cell.angle_gamma   90.00
#
_symmetry.space_group_name_H-M   'P 1'
#
loop_
_entity.id
_entity.type
_entity.pdbx_description
1 polymer ?
#
loop_
_entity_poly.entity_id
_entity_poly.type
_entity_poly.pdbx_seq_one_letter_code
_entity_poly.pdbx_strand_id
1 'polypeptide(L)'
;MKPGSVIVDLAAEQGGNVETTVPGKVVTVHDVVHIGITDFPSRLPTQSSSLYANNISKFLLSIGEKNHFNINLNDEVVRGSVVLHNGQLLWPPPAPSPPPVQAKPVQSENVETLTAKPVKEVSAFRNTLNSSLVCTAGLSTALGLGAISPNHNFTTMVTVFGLSGIVVTNAISGITAVGGLLLMGGGLYPSNQVEALSAAAAFVSFINIGGGFLITQRMLDMFKRPGDQKEYNILYGIPALMFLGGYGWAAFEVKLGLHSVSIFSYLYPVDNPKFVGIFVY
;
A
#
# COMPACT_ATOMS: atom_id res chain seq x y z
N MET A 1 -4.33 -0.74 -39.42
CA MET A 1 -4.15 0.14 -38.23
C MET A 1 -3.77 1.53 -38.71
N LYS A 2 -3.71 2.54 -37.84
CA LYS A 2 -3.22 3.87 -38.26
C LYS A 2 -1.73 3.78 -38.64
N PRO A 3 -1.26 4.49 -39.68
CA PRO A 3 0.17 4.55 -40.00
C PRO A 3 0.99 4.99 -38.77
N GLY A 4 2.12 4.32 -38.54
CA GLY A 4 2.97 4.51 -37.36
C GLY A 4 2.58 3.69 -36.13
N SER A 5 1.55 2.84 -36.22
CA SER A 5 1.21 1.90 -35.14
C SER A 5 2.32 0.84 -34.96
N VAL A 6 2.39 0.26 -33.76
CA VAL A 6 3.34 -0.82 -33.44
C VAL A 6 2.58 -2.03 -32.93
N ILE A 7 2.91 -3.21 -33.44
CA ILE A 7 2.40 -4.50 -33.00
C ILE A 7 3.57 -5.28 -32.39
N VAL A 8 3.36 -5.84 -31.20
CA VAL A 8 4.34 -6.69 -30.53
C VAL A 8 3.75 -8.10 -30.43
N ASP A 9 4.37 -9.06 -31.11
CA ASP A 9 3.90 -10.44 -31.16
C ASP A 9 4.77 -11.32 -30.25
N LEU A 10 4.28 -11.57 -29.03
CA LEU A 10 4.96 -12.40 -28.04
C LEU A 10 4.95 -13.89 -28.40
N ALA A 11 4.08 -14.31 -29.33
CA ALA A 11 3.95 -15.71 -29.74
C ALA A 11 4.80 -16.03 -30.98
N ALA A 12 5.68 -15.12 -31.41
CA ALA A 12 6.46 -15.26 -32.64
C ALA A 12 7.29 -16.57 -32.71
N GLU A 13 7.70 -17.14 -31.58
CA GLU A 13 8.44 -18.42 -31.54
C GLU A 13 7.57 -19.63 -31.95
N GLN A 14 6.26 -19.60 -31.66
CA GLN A 14 5.33 -20.71 -31.89
C GLN A 14 4.43 -20.48 -33.13
N GLY A 15 4.90 -19.70 -34.09
CA GLY A 15 4.18 -19.37 -35.32
C GLY A 15 3.56 -17.97 -35.35
N GLY A 16 3.44 -17.30 -34.20
CA GLY A 16 2.94 -15.92 -34.10
C GLY A 16 1.41 -15.81 -34.14
N ASN A 17 0.88 -14.76 -33.50
CA ASN A 17 -0.54 -14.43 -33.57
C ASN A 17 -0.89 -13.61 -34.81
N VAL A 18 0.11 -13.01 -35.45
CA VAL A 18 -0.08 -12.11 -36.59
C VAL A 18 0.56 -12.70 -37.82
N GLU A 19 -0.23 -12.88 -38.89
CA GLU A 19 0.17 -13.55 -40.12
C GLU A 19 1.41 -12.95 -40.80
N THR A 20 1.65 -11.64 -40.60
CA THR A 20 2.79 -10.91 -41.17
C THR A 20 3.97 -10.76 -40.21
N THR A 21 3.91 -11.36 -39.02
CA THR A 21 5.05 -11.41 -38.09
C THR A 21 6.14 -12.30 -38.65
N VAL A 22 7.38 -11.80 -38.66
CA VAL A 22 8.58 -12.60 -38.97
C VAL A 22 9.34 -12.85 -37.68
N PRO A 23 9.47 -14.12 -37.22
CA PRO A 23 10.16 -14.43 -35.98
C PRO A 23 11.62 -13.94 -35.98
N GLY A 24 12.03 -13.36 -34.86
CA GLY A 24 13.36 -12.80 -34.63
C GLY A 24 13.62 -11.43 -35.26
N LYS A 25 12.65 -10.83 -35.96
CA LYS A 25 12.84 -9.56 -36.69
C LYS A 25 11.83 -8.49 -36.30
N VAL A 26 12.22 -7.24 -36.56
CA VAL A 26 11.32 -6.09 -36.57
C VAL A 26 11.11 -5.69 -38.02
N VAL A 27 9.88 -5.76 -38.52
CA VAL A 27 9.55 -5.50 -39.93
C VAL A 27 8.41 -4.50 -40.02
N THR A 28 8.47 -3.60 -41.00
CA THR A 28 7.37 -2.66 -41.26
C THR A 28 6.52 -3.18 -42.40
N VAL A 29 5.22 -3.36 -42.15
CA VAL A 29 4.26 -3.87 -43.12
C VAL A 29 3.06 -2.91 -43.15
N HIS A 30 2.77 -2.33 -44.32
CA HIS A 30 1.70 -1.35 -44.50
C HIS A 30 1.75 -0.18 -43.48
N ASP A 31 2.93 0.41 -43.29
CA ASP A 31 3.21 1.51 -42.33
C ASP A 31 2.95 1.18 -40.86
N VAL A 32 2.88 -0.11 -40.51
CA VAL A 32 2.80 -0.61 -39.14
C VAL A 32 4.08 -1.37 -38.82
N VAL A 33 4.68 -1.12 -37.67
CA VAL A 33 5.91 -1.81 -37.22
C VAL A 33 5.52 -3.08 -36.47
N HIS A 34 5.99 -4.23 -36.94
CA HIS A 34 5.77 -5.54 -36.33
C HIS A 34 7.04 -5.98 -35.62
N ILE A 35 6.95 -6.22 -34.32
CA ILE A 35 8.04 -6.68 -33.47
C ILE A 35 7.80 -8.15 -33.15
N GLY A 36 8.52 -9.04 -33.83
CA GLY A 36 8.44 -10.50 -33.67
C GLY A 36 9.65 -11.09 -32.95
N ILE A 37 10.23 -10.39 -31.98
CA ILE A 37 11.44 -10.83 -31.26
C ILE A 37 11.10 -12.09 -30.45
N THR A 38 11.91 -13.13 -30.53
CA THR A 38 11.64 -14.42 -29.85
C THR A 38 12.30 -14.52 -28.47
N ASP A 39 13.28 -13.66 -28.18
CA ASP A 39 14.10 -13.69 -26.98
C ASP A 39 13.88 -12.46 -26.08
N PHE A 40 12.63 -12.02 -25.89
CA PHE A 40 12.31 -10.85 -25.04
C PHE A 40 12.98 -10.87 -23.65
N PRO A 41 13.05 -11.99 -22.90
CA PRO A 41 13.76 -12.03 -21.63
C PRO A 41 15.25 -11.64 -21.75
N SER A 42 15.92 -11.98 -22.86
CA SER A 42 17.32 -11.66 -23.10
C SER A 42 17.58 -10.15 -23.23
N ARG A 43 16.53 -9.33 -23.44
CA ARG A 43 16.62 -7.87 -23.52
C ARG A 43 16.56 -7.17 -22.15
N LEU A 44 16.21 -7.93 -21.11
CA LEU A 44 16.32 -7.50 -19.71
C LEU A 44 17.14 -8.53 -18.91
N PRO A 45 18.40 -8.81 -19.33
CA PRO A 45 19.15 -9.98 -18.88
C PRO A 45 19.34 -9.98 -17.35
N THR A 46 19.63 -8.82 -16.75
CA THR A 46 19.79 -8.70 -15.28
C THR A 46 18.54 -9.14 -14.52
N GLN A 47 17.35 -8.72 -14.98
CA GLN A 47 16.08 -9.06 -14.31
C GLN A 47 15.70 -10.52 -14.56
N SER A 48 15.81 -10.97 -15.81
CA SER A 48 15.51 -12.35 -16.17
C SER A 48 16.44 -13.33 -15.45
N SER A 49 17.73 -13.04 -15.33
CA SER A 49 18.67 -13.85 -14.56
C SER A 49 18.33 -13.87 -13.07
N SER A 50 17.99 -12.72 -12.46
CA SER A 50 17.62 -12.68 -11.04
C SER A 50 16.34 -13.47 -10.75
N LEU A 51 15.30 -13.31 -11.57
CA LEU A 51 14.04 -14.04 -11.40
C LEU A 51 14.21 -15.54 -11.62
N TYR A 52 14.97 -15.92 -12.65
CA TYR A 52 15.26 -17.33 -12.93
C TYR A 52 16.09 -17.98 -11.82
N ALA A 53 17.13 -17.30 -11.30
CA ALA A 53 17.92 -17.78 -10.17
C ALA A 53 17.09 -17.95 -8.89
N ASN A 54 16.15 -17.03 -8.63
CA ASN A 54 15.22 -17.13 -7.52
C ASN A 54 14.29 -18.35 -7.66
N ASN A 55 13.80 -18.63 -8.87
CA ASN A 55 12.97 -19.80 -9.13
C ASN A 55 13.76 -21.11 -8.92
N ILE A 56 14.99 -21.19 -9.43
CA ILE A 56 15.88 -22.35 -9.21
C ILE A 56 16.14 -22.54 -7.71
N SER A 57 16.49 -21.47 -7.00
CA SER A 57 16.80 -21.54 -5.57
C SER A 57 15.61 -22.04 -4.75
N LYS A 58 14.41 -21.51 -5.03
CA LYS A 58 13.18 -21.96 -4.38
C LYS A 58 12.83 -23.40 -4.69
N PHE A 59 13.00 -23.82 -5.95
CA PHE A 59 12.78 -25.20 -6.36
C PHE A 59 13.75 -26.16 -5.65
N LEU A 60 15.05 -25.83 -5.60
CA LEU A 60 16.04 -26.63 -4.87
C LEU A 60 15.73 -26.73 -3.37
N LEU A 61 15.24 -25.64 -2.76
CA LEU A 61 14.80 -25.64 -1.37
C LEU A 61 13.51 -26.45 -1.14
N SER A 62 12.66 -26.62 -2.16
CA SER A 62 11.40 -27.37 -2.05
C SER A 62 11.54 -28.86 -2.37
N ILE A 63 12.56 -29.28 -3.11
CA ILE A 63 12.73 -30.69 -3.56
C ILE A 63 13.00 -31.67 -2.40
N GLY A 64 13.64 -31.20 -1.32
CA GLY A 64 14.15 -32.06 -0.24
C GLY A 64 13.99 -31.49 1.17
N GLU A 65 14.58 -32.17 2.14
CA GLU A 65 14.56 -31.76 3.55
C GLU A 65 15.66 -30.75 3.86
N LYS A 66 15.47 -29.93 4.91
CA LYS A 66 16.32 -28.77 5.25
C LYS A 66 17.82 -29.04 5.38
N ASN A 67 18.25 -30.29 5.55
CA ASN A 67 19.63 -30.65 5.87
C ASN A 67 20.29 -31.63 4.88
N HIS A 68 19.56 -32.17 3.91
CA HIS A 68 20.11 -33.12 2.92
C HIS A 68 19.45 -32.93 1.57
N PHE A 69 20.26 -32.94 0.51
CA PHE A 69 19.73 -32.99 -0.85
C PHE A 69 19.10 -34.37 -1.09
N ASN A 70 17.77 -34.40 -1.18
CA ASN A 70 17.00 -35.60 -1.45
C ASN A 70 15.90 -35.28 -2.46
N ILE A 71 15.75 -36.08 -3.50
CA ILE A 71 14.70 -35.89 -4.51
C ILE A 71 13.45 -36.62 -4.05
N ASN A 72 12.48 -35.89 -3.48
CA ASN A 72 11.23 -36.49 -3.05
C ASN A 72 10.26 -36.66 -4.23
N LEU A 73 10.26 -37.85 -4.86
CA LEU A 73 9.34 -38.18 -5.96
C LEU A 73 7.86 -38.32 -5.53
N ASN A 74 7.57 -38.25 -4.23
CA ASN A 74 6.18 -38.19 -3.75
C ASN A 74 5.59 -36.77 -3.80
N ASP A 75 6.44 -35.75 -3.93
CA ASP A 75 5.99 -34.37 -4.14
C ASP A 75 5.54 -34.19 -5.59
N GLU A 76 4.32 -33.69 -5.79
CA GLU A 76 3.69 -33.52 -7.10
C GLU A 76 4.50 -32.57 -8.01
N VAL A 77 5.05 -31.50 -7.46
CA VAL A 77 5.85 -30.51 -8.20
C VAL A 77 7.18 -31.10 -8.61
N VAL A 78 7.83 -31.85 -7.71
CA VAL A 78 9.10 -32.53 -7.99
C VAL A 78 8.88 -33.62 -9.05
N ARG A 79 7.87 -34.47 -8.87
CA ARG A 79 7.53 -35.54 -9.83
C ARG A 79 7.14 -34.98 -11.20
N GLY A 80 6.44 -33.85 -11.24
CA GLY A 80 6.08 -33.14 -12.47
C GLY A 80 7.28 -32.51 -13.19
N SER A 81 8.29 -32.07 -12.44
CA SER A 81 9.47 -31.39 -12.99
C SER A 81 10.58 -32.36 -13.44
N VAL A 82 10.67 -33.57 -12.86
CA VAL A 82 11.70 -34.55 -13.19
C VAL A 82 11.32 -35.36 -14.44
N VAL A 83 12.07 -35.17 -15.53
CA VAL A 83 11.90 -35.91 -16.79
C VAL A 83 12.68 -37.23 -16.80
N LEU A 84 13.86 -37.27 -16.18
CA LEU A 84 14.77 -38.43 -16.14
C LEU A 84 15.29 -38.63 -14.71
N HIS A 85 15.26 -39.87 -14.22
CA HIS A 85 15.83 -40.23 -12.92
C HIS A 85 16.58 -41.56 -13.03
N ASN A 86 17.86 -41.58 -12.65
CA ASN A 86 18.73 -42.78 -12.72
C ASN A 86 18.71 -43.50 -14.09
N GLY A 87 18.69 -42.73 -15.18
CA GLY A 87 18.65 -43.26 -16.56
C GLY A 87 17.30 -43.79 -17.02
N GLN A 88 16.25 -43.72 -16.18
CA GLN A 88 14.89 -44.08 -16.55
C GLN A 88 14.09 -42.82 -16.90
N LEU A 89 13.35 -42.88 -18.02
CA LEU A 89 12.44 -41.82 -18.45
C LEU A 89 11.18 -41.86 -17.57
N LEU A 90 10.87 -40.74 -16.91
CA LEU A 90 9.69 -40.57 -16.05
C LEU A 90 8.59 -39.71 -16.69
N TRP A 91 8.82 -39.20 -17.90
CA TRP A 91 7.81 -38.49 -18.68
C TRP A 91 6.86 -39.50 -19.37
N PRO A 92 5.54 -39.29 -19.37
CA PRO A 92 4.78 -38.15 -18.84
C PRO A 92 4.53 -38.23 -17.31
N PRO A 93 4.31 -37.09 -16.64
CA PRO A 93 3.96 -37.08 -15.22
C PRO A 93 2.57 -37.69 -15.01
N PRO A 94 2.33 -38.32 -13.84
CA PRO A 94 0.99 -38.76 -13.48
C PRO A 94 0.03 -37.56 -13.46
N ALA A 95 -1.25 -37.80 -13.76
CA ALA A 95 -2.26 -36.77 -13.66
C ALA A 95 -2.28 -36.21 -12.22
N PRO A 96 -2.27 -34.88 -12.04
CA PRO A 96 -2.28 -34.28 -10.72
C PRO A 96 -3.53 -34.74 -9.97
N SER A 97 -3.39 -34.97 -8.67
CA SER A 97 -4.56 -35.25 -7.84
C SER A 97 -5.54 -34.07 -7.95
N PRO A 98 -6.86 -34.30 -8.05
CA PRO A 98 -7.80 -33.20 -8.14
C PRO A 98 -7.52 -32.28 -6.93
N PRO A 99 -7.27 -30.99 -7.16
CA PRO A 99 -6.85 -30.11 -6.09
C PRO A 99 -7.87 -30.24 -4.96
N PRO A 100 -7.45 -30.30 -3.68
CA PRO A 100 -8.38 -30.03 -2.60
C PRO A 100 -9.10 -28.74 -2.99
N VAL A 101 -10.43 -28.69 -2.83
CA VAL A 101 -11.23 -27.49 -3.13
C VAL A 101 -10.74 -26.39 -2.21
N GLN A 102 -9.64 -25.76 -2.59
CA GLN A 102 -9.17 -24.52 -2.04
C GLN A 102 -10.27 -23.55 -2.45
N ALA A 103 -11.05 -23.11 -1.46
CA ALA A 103 -11.85 -21.92 -1.63
C ALA A 103 -10.91 -20.87 -2.23
N LYS A 104 -11.16 -20.52 -3.49
CA LYS A 104 -10.29 -19.64 -4.27
C LYS A 104 -9.89 -18.47 -3.36
N PRO A 105 -8.59 -18.27 -3.06
CA PRO A 105 -8.16 -16.98 -2.60
C PRO A 105 -8.62 -16.00 -3.68
N VAL A 106 -9.38 -14.97 -3.29
CA VAL A 106 -9.73 -13.87 -4.18
C VAL A 106 -8.43 -13.14 -4.50
N GLN A 107 -7.69 -13.69 -5.47
CA GLN A 107 -6.61 -12.99 -6.13
C GLN A 107 -7.27 -12.08 -7.17
N SER A 108 -7.10 -10.80 -6.88
CA SER A 108 -7.18 -9.67 -7.80
C SER A 108 -6.91 -10.08 -9.24
N GLU A 109 -7.95 -9.94 -10.05
CA GLU A 109 -7.92 -10.02 -11.50
C GLU A 109 -6.72 -9.21 -12.04
N ASN A 110 -5.77 -9.90 -12.66
CA ASN A 110 -4.71 -9.27 -13.43
C ASN A 110 -5.39 -8.46 -14.56
N VAL A 111 -5.15 -7.16 -14.58
CA VAL A 111 -5.91 -6.16 -15.35
C VAL A 111 -5.72 -6.28 -16.87
N GLU A 112 -4.83 -7.13 -17.36
CA GLU A 112 -4.40 -7.11 -18.77
C GLU A 112 -5.15 -8.08 -19.70
N THR A 113 -5.93 -9.03 -19.18
CA THR A 113 -6.77 -9.94 -20.00
C THR A 113 -8.24 -9.46 -20.12
N LEU A 114 -8.54 -8.24 -19.68
CA LEU A 114 -9.87 -7.62 -19.79
C LEU A 114 -10.06 -6.75 -21.04
N THR A 115 -9.05 -6.60 -21.90
CA THR A 115 -9.06 -5.69 -23.06
C THR A 115 -9.68 -6.28 -24.34
N ALA A 116 -10.52 -7.31 -24.23
CA ALA A 116 -11.33 -7.80 -25.35
C ALA A 116 -12.83 -7.92 -25.03
N LYS A 117 -13.34 -7.19 -24.03
CA LYS A 117 -14.76 -6.83 -24.04
C LYS A 117 -14.93 -5.71 -25.06
N PRO A 118 -15.92 -5.77 -25.97
CA PRO A 118 -16.16 -4.67 -26.89
C PRO A 118 -16.35 -3.41 -26.03
N VAL A 119 -15.48 -2.42 -26.20
CA VAL A 119 -15.66 -1.11 -25.59
C VAL A 119 -16.98 -0.62 -26.15
N LYS A 120 -18.08 -0.81 -25.39
CA LYS A 120 -19.31 -0.07 -25.64
C LYS A 120 -18.87 1.37 -25.67
N GLU A 121 -18.98 2.03 -26.81
CA GLU A 121 -18.74 3.47 -26.90
C GLU A 121 -19.62 4.10 -25.84
N VAL A 122 -19.02 4.46 -24.70
CA VAL A 122 -19.77 5.10 -23.65
C VAL A 122 -20.08 6.46 -24.21
N SER A 123 -21.36 6.66 -24.56
CA SER A 123 -21.79 7.91 -25.15
C SER A 123 -21.28 9.06 -24.28
N ALA A 124 -20.68 10.07 -24.90
CA ALA A 124 -20.14 11.22 -24.19
C ALA A 124 -21.19 11.80 -23.22
N PHE A 125 -22.46 11.77 -23.63
CA PHE A 125 -23.61 12.10 -22.79
C PHE A 125 -23.71 11.28 -21.50
N ARG A 126 -23.56 9.94 -21.54
CA ARG A 126 -23.66 9.09 -20.35
C ARG A 126 -22.50 9.32 -19.38
N ASN A 127 -21.30 9.59 -19.90
CA ASN A 127 -20.17 9.99 -19.06
C ASN A 127 -20.41 11.35 -18.40
N THR A 128 -20.81 12.37 -19.17
CA THR A 128 -21.14 13.68 -18.61
C THR A 128 -22.29 13.60 -17.61
N LEU A 129 -23.32 12.80 -17.88
CA LEU A 129 -24.44 12.58 -16.97
C LEU A 129 -23.96 11.96 -15.65
N ASN A 130 -23.15 10.90 -15.71
CA ASN A 130 -22.61 10.26 -14.52
C ASN A 130 -21.72 11.21 -13.71
N SER A 131 -20.84 11.97 -14.37
CA SER A 131 -20.00 12.97 -13.70
C SER A 131 -20.82 14.08 -13.04
N SER A 132 -21.85 14.58 -13.72
CA SER A 132 -22.76 15.59 -13.17
C SER A 132 -23.57 15.04 -12.01
N LEU A 133 -24.02 13.78 -12.07
CA LEU A 133 -24.74 13.13 -10.96
C LEU A 133 -23.82 12.97 -9.74
N VAL A 134 -22.58 12.54 -9.93
CA VAL A 134 -21.59 12.43 -8.85
C VAL A 134 -21.31 13.80 -8.22
N CYS A 135 -21.10 14.84 -9.04
CA CYS A 135 -20.86 16.20 -8.56
C CYS A 135 -22.07 16.75 -7.78
N THR A 136 -23.28 16.54 -8.32
CA THR A 136 -24.54 16.97 -7.68
C THR A 136 -24.76 16.23 -6.36
N ALA A 137 -24.50 14.94 -6.32
CA ALA A 137 -24.59 14.16 -5.09
C ALA A 137 -23.56 14.61 -4.04
N GLY A 138 -22.32 14.93 -4.45
CA GLY A 138 -21.30 15.48 -3.56
C GLY A 138 -21.70 16.82 -2.95
N LEU A 139 -22.15 17.76 -3.79
CA LEU A 139 -22.61 19.08 -3.36
C LEU A 139 -23.87 19.01 -2.48
N SER A 140 -24.84 18.16 -2.81
CA SER A 140 -26.04 17.98 -1.99
C SER A 140 -25.71 17.36 -0.63
N THR A 141 -24.76 16.42 -0.57
CA THR A 141 -24.27 15.85 0.69
C THR A 141 -23.60 16.92 1.55
N ALA A 142 -22.77 17.79 0.96
CA ALA A 142 -22.14 18.89 1.68
C ALA A 142 -23.18 19.88 2.26
N LEU A 143 -24.20 20.23 1.48
CA LEU A 143 -25.31 21.06 1.93
C LEU A 143 -26.14 20.39 3.04
N GLY A 144 -26.40 19.08 2.91
CA GLY A 144 -27.12 18.30 3.91
C GLY A 144 -26.37 18.22 5.24
N LEU A 145 -25.06 18.00 5.22
CA LEU A 145 -24.22 18.03 6.43
C LEU A 145 -24.21 19.42 7.08
N GLY A 146 -24.23 20.49 6.28
CA GLY A 146 -24.38 21.85 6.79
C GLY A 146 -25.73 22.10 7.45
N ALA A 147 -26.82 21.64 6.84
CA ALA A 147 -28.18 21.81 7.35
C ALA A 147 -28.46 21.03 8.65
N ILE A 148 -27.82 19.86 8.82
CA ILE A 148 -27.95 19.01 10.01
C ILE A 148 -26.92 19.37 11.10
N SER A 149 -26.05 20.36 10.85
CA SER A 149 -25.00 20.72 11.80
C SER A 149 -25.60 21.22 13.13
N PRO A 150 -25.27 20.59 14.27
CA PRO A 150 -25.84 20.97 15.57
C PRO A 150 -25.20 22.24 16.14
N ASN A 151 -23.98 22.58 15.71
CA ASN A 151 -23.24 23.75 16.16
C ASN A 151 -22.12 24.12 15.15
N HIS A 152 -21.55 25.32 15.31
CA HIS A 152 -20.47 25.82 14.47
C HIS A 152 -19.22 24.92 14.48
N ASN A 153 -18.91 24.34 15.64
CA ASN A 153 -17.75 23.46 15.81
C ASN A 153 -17.83 22.19 14.93
N PHE A 154 -19.03 21.67 14.71
CA PHE A 154 -19.23 20.54 13.80
C PHE A 154 -18.87 20.91 12.36
N THR A 155 -19.32 22.07 11.89
CA THR A 155 -19.03 22.56 10.53
C THR A 155 -17.53 22.78 10.34
N THR A 156 -16.83 23.35 11.33
CA THR A 156 -15.37 23.51 11.25
C THR A 156 -14.62 22.17 11.21
N MET A 157 -15.06 21.17 11.97
CA MET A 157 -14.46 19.83 11.97
C MET A 157 -14.66 19.12 10.61
N VAL A 158 -15.84 19.26 10.01
CA VAL A 158 -16.14 18.71 8.68
C VAL A 158 -15.28 19.38 7.60
N THR A 159 -15.03 20.69 7.69
CA THR A 159 -14.13 21.40 6.77
C THR A 159 -12.69 20.94 6.92
N VAL A 160 -12.19 20.81 8.15
CA VAL A 160 -10.83 20.30 8.42
C VAL A 160 -10.68 18.86 7.91
N PHE A 161 -11.68 18.02 8.14
CA PHE A 161 -11.72 16.64 7.62
C PHE A 161 -11.71 16.59 6.09
N GLY A 162 -12.50 17.44 5.42
CA GLY A 162 -12.53 17.52 3.96
C GLY A 162 -11.20 17.94 3.34
N LEU A 163 -10.43 18.79 4.03
CA LEU A 163 -9.10 19.21 3.61
C LEU A 163 -8.00 18.21 3.95
N SER A 164 -8.17 17.40 5.01
CA SER A 164 -7.13 16.49 5.52
C SER A 164 -7.10 15.10 4.87
N GLY A 165 -8.03 14.79 3.97
CA GLY A 165 -8.26 13.45 3.37
C GLY A 165 -7.11 12.84 2.54
N ILE A 166 -5.90 13.41 2.55
CA ILE A 166 -4.73 12.95 1.78
C ILE A 166 -3.73 12.17 2.64
N VAL A 167 -3.79 12.27 3.97
CA VAL A 167 -2.75 11.70 4.86
C VAL A 167 -3.30 10.49 5.60
N VAL A 168 -3.02 9.29 5.08
CA VAL A 168 -3.21 8.05 5.83
C VAL A 168 -1.88 7.32 5.89
N THR A 169 -1.30 7.24 7.08
CA THR A 169 -0.28 6.24 7.38
C THR A 169 -0.70 5.48 8.64
N ASN A 170 -0.47 4.17 8.66
CA ASN A 170 -0.87 3.29 9.77
C ASN A 170 -0.22 3.67 11.11
N ALA A 171 0.93 4.36 11.11
CA ALA A 171 1.55 4.86 12.34
C ALA A 171 0.83 6.10 12.90
N ILE A 172 0.29 6.97 12.03
CA ILE A 172 -0.45 8.18 12.42
C ILE A 172 -1.86 7.82 12.93
N SER A 173 -2.46 6.73 12.46
CA SER A 173 -3.77 6.27 12.98
C SER A 173 -3.74 5.88 14.46
N GLY A 174 -2.55 5.71 15.06
CA GLY A 174 -2.36 5.56 16.50
C GLY A 174 -2.73 6.80 17.34
N ILE A 175 -3.08 7.94 16.72
CA ILE A 175 -3.58 9.15 17.40
C ILE A 175 -4.87 8.91 18.21
N THR A 176 -5.53 7.77 18.02
CA THR A 176 -6.61 7.28 18.89
C THR A 176 -6.23 7.27 20.38
N ALA A 177 -4.93 7.23 20.71
CA ALA A 177 -4.42 7.41 22.07
C ALA A 177 -4.89 8.73 22.71
N VAL A 178 -5.02 9.81 21.94
CA VAL A 178 -5.48 11.12 22.44
C VAL A 178 -6.91 11.02 22.97
N GLY A 179 -7.80 10.34 22.24
CA GLY A 179 -9.18 10.10 22.68
C GLY A 179 -9.24 9.29 23.97
N GLY A 180 -8.37 8.29 24.12
CA GLY A 180 -8.24 7.52 25.37
C GLY A 180 -7.73 8.37 26.53
N LEU A 181 -6.67 9.16 26.32
CA LEU A 181 -6.09 10.03 27.34
C LEU A 181 -7.07 11.09 27.85
N LEU A 182 -7.93 11.63 26.99
CA LEU A 182 -8.96 12.61 27.38
C LEU A 182 -10.05 12.02 28.27
N LEU A 183 -10.32 10.72 28.15
CA LEU A 183 -11.33 10.01 28.93
C LEU A 183 -10.76 9.34 30.19
N MET A 184 -9.44 9.39 30.39
CA MET A 184 -8.79 9.00 31.62
C MET A 184 -8.83 10.17 32.63
N GLY A 185 -9.46 9.96 33.78
CA GLY A 185 -9.52 10.98 34.85
C GLY A 185 -9.37 10.46 36.28
N GLY A 186 -9.16 9.15 36.45
CA GLY A 186 -9.07 8.50 37.76
C GLY A 186 -7.73 8.67 38.48
N GLY A 187 -7.52 7.87 39.52
CA GLY A 187 -6.24 7.76 40.23
C GLY A 187 -5.24 6.85 39.49
N LEU A 188 -4.33 6.21 40.24
CA LEU A 188 -3.36 5.26 39.67
C LEU A 188 -4.05 4.05 38.98
N TYR A 189 -5.25 3.70 39.42
CA TYR A 189 -6.06 2.62 38.87
C TYR A 189 -7.40 3.18 38.34
N PRO A 190 -7.94 2.60 37.24
CA PRO A 190 -9.23 3.01 36.72
C PRO A 190 -10.33 2.70 37.73
N SER A 191 -11.17 3.69 38.00
CA SER A 191 -12.27 3.61 38.95
C SER A 191 -13.59 3.21 38.27
N ASN A 192 -13.71 3.48 36.97
CA ASN A 192 -14.92 3.26 36.18
C ASN A 192 -14.63 2.46 34.90
N GLN A 193 -15.67 1.85 34.34
CA GLN A 193 -15.55 1.06 33.11
C GLN A 193 -15.05 1.90 31.91
N VAL A 194 -15.47 3.17 31.83
CA VAL A 194 -15.01 4.12 30.80
C VAL A 194 -13.50 4.37 30.91
N GLU A 195 -12.97 4.54 32.12
CA GLU A 195 -11.53 4.74 32.34
C GLU A 195 -10.73 3.48 32.00
N ALA A 196 -11.27 2.29 32.31
CA ALA A 196 -10.64 1.02 31.97
C ALA A 196 -10.60 0.79 30.44
N LEU A 197 -11.69 1.09 29.73
CA LEU A 197 -11.75 1.05 28.27
C LEU A 197 -10.81 2.07 27.63
N SER A 198 -10.71 3.26 28.22
CA SER A 198 -9.81 4.32 27.76
C SER A 198 -8.34 3.95 27.96
N ALA A 199 -8.02 3.25 29.07
CA ALA A 199 -6.72 2.64 29.31
C ALA A 199 -6.36 1.56 28.31
N ALA A 200 -7.28 0.66 28.01
CA ALA A 200 -7.08 -0.33 26.96
C ALA A 200 -6.87 0.33 25.59
N ALA A 201 -7.67 1.35 25.24
CA ALA A 201 -7.57 2.07 23.97
C ALA A 201 -6.22 2.80 23.83
N ALA A 202 -5.75 3.48 24.88
CA ALA A 202 -4.45 4.14 24.89
C ALA A 202 -3.31 3.11 24.75
N PHE A 203 -3.41 1.96 25.42
CA PHE A 203 -2.41 0.89 25.33
C PHE A 203 -2.31 0.27 23.93
N VAL A 204 -3.45 -0.08 23.32
CA VAL A 204 -3.49 -0.61 21.95
C VAL A 204 -2.98 0.43 20.95
N SER A 205 -3.33 1.69 21.15
CA SER A 205 -2.83 2.80 20.32
C SER A 205 -1.31 2.96 20.43
N PHE A 206 -0.74 2.81 21.63
CA PHE A 206 0.70 2.81 21.85
C PHE A 206 1.41 1.70 21.07
N ILE A 207 0.85 0.48 21.03
CA ILE A 207 1.38 -0.62 20.20
C ILE A 207 1.37 -0.23 18.72
N ASN A 208 0.30 0.40 18.24
CA ASN A 208 0.19 0.81 16.85
C ASN A 208 1.22 1.91 16.49
N ILE A 209 1.41 2.90 17.36
CA ILE A 209 2.43 3.94 17.17
C ILE A 209 3.83 3.31 17.16
N GLY A 210 4.20 2.57 18.21
CA GLY A 210 5.53 2.00 18.35
C GLY A 210 5.86 0.98 17.26
N GLY A 211 4.92 0.08 16.96
CA GLY A 211 5.06 -0.92 15.90
C GLY A 211 5.09 -0.30 14.51
N GLY A 212 4.22 0.69 14.25
CA GLY A 212 4.16 1.43 12.99
C GLY A 212 5.48 2.11 12.66
N PHE A 213 6.01 2.93 13.58
CA PHE A 213 7.28 3.63 13.36
C PHE A 213 8.47 2.67 13.26
N LEU A 214 8.50 1.57 14.02
CA LEU A 214 9.58 0.58 13.93
C LEU A 214 9.62 -0.13 12.58
N ILE A 215 8.46 -0.52 12.05
CA ILE A 215 8.36 -1.17 10.75
C ILE A 215 8.68 -0.17 9.64
N THR A 216 8.18 1.07 9.72
CA THR A 216 8.51 2.13 8.77
C THR A 216 10.01 2.40 8.75
N GLN A 217 10.67 2.47 9.91
CA GLN A 217 12.12 2.65 9.98
C GLN A 217 12.86 1.49 9.30
N ARG A 218 12.48 0.24 9.60
CA ARG A 218 13.07 -0.94 8.96
C ARG A 218 12.86 -0.94 7.44
N MET A 219 11.68 -0.50 6.98
CA MET A 219 11.38 -0.40 5.56
C MET A 219 12.23 0.67 4.87
N LEU A 220 12.35 1.86 5.47
CA LEU A 220 13.16 2.95 4.92
C LEU A 220 14.66 2.57 4.90
N ASP A 221 15.13 1.85 5.91
CA ASP A 221 16.52 1.38 5.98
C ASP A 221 16.85 0.37 4.86
N MET A 222 15.87 -0.38 4.31
CA MET A 222 16.08 -1.28 3.17
C MET A 222 16.35 -0.55 1.85
N PHE A 223 16.01 0.74 1.75
CA PHE A 223 16.27 1.55 0.55
C PHE A 223 17.65 2.22 0.56
N LYS A 224 18.40 2.11 1.67
CA LYS A 224 19.74 2.66 1.79
C LYS A 224 20.73 1.81 1.01
N ARG A 225 21.50 2.44 0.11
CA ARG A 225 22.48 1.73 -0.72
C ARG A 225 23.86 1.74 -0.07
N PRO A 226 24.68 0.69 -0.28
CA PRO A 226 26.08 0.71 0.11
C PRO A 226 26.84 1.79 -0.68
N GLY A 227 27.18 2.90 -0.03
CA GLY A 227 27.88 4.05 -0.64
C GLY A 227 27.14 5.38 -0.62
N ASP A 228 25.89 5.42 -0.14
CA ASP A 228 25.19 6.69 0.11
C ASP A 228 25.94 7.52 1.17
N GLN A 229 25.81 8.86 1.08
CA GLN A 229 26.42 9.76 2.05
C GLN A 229 25.89 9.50 3.47
N LYS A 230 26.73 9.75 4.48
CA LYS A 230 26.33 9.54 5.88
C LYS A 230 25.18 10.49 6.25
N GLU A 231 24.03 9.92 6.55
CA GLU A 231 22.88 10.66 7.07
C GLU A 231 23.05 10.96 8.57
N TYR A 232 22.57 12.11 9.00
CA TYR A 232 22.59 12.53 10.40
C TYR A 232 21.16 12.74 10.93
N ASN A 233 20.35 11.68 10.91
CA ASN A 233 18.93 11.74 11.29
C ASN A 233 18.69 12.23 12.72
N ILE A 234 19.71 12.15 13.59
CA ILE A 234 19.66 12.69 14.95
C ILE A 234 19.48 14.22 14.99
N LEU A 235 19.85 14.95 13.93
CA LEU A 235 19.64 16.40 13.85
C LEU A 235 18.16 16.76 13.81
N TYR A 236 17.28 15.89 13.30
CA TYR A 236 15.83 16.09 13.38
C TYR A 236 15.30 16.05 14.82
N GLY A 237 16.09 15.55 15.78
CA GLY A 237 15.78 15.66 17.20
C GLY A 237 15.86 17.09 17.73
N ILE A 238 16.64 17.98 17.10
CA ILE A 238 16.77 19.39 17.52
C ILE A 238 15.43 20.14 17.43
N PRO A 239 14.74 20.21 16.26
CA PRO A 239 13.44 20.87 16.19
C PRO A 239 12.38 20.18 17.06
N ALA A 240 12.41 18.86 17.21
CA ALA A 240 11.49 18.14 18.10
C ALA A 240 11.67 18.53 19.58
N LEU A 241 12.93 18.60 20.05
CA LEU A 241 13.25 19.02 21.41
C LEU A 241 12.92 20.50 21.65
N MET A 242 13.21 21.38 20.67
CA MET A 242 12.82 22.80 20.78
C MET A 242 11.31 22.95 20.88
N PHE A 243 10.55 22.20 20.08
CA PHE A 243 9.09 22.23 20.11
C PHE A 243 8.54 21.73 21.47
N LEU A 244 8.98 20.56 21.94
CA LEU A 244 8.54 20.01 23.22
C LEU A 244 8.98 20.85 24.42
N GLY A 245 10.21 21.38 24.38
CA GLY A 245 10.74 22.27 25.41
C GLY A 245 10.00 23.59 25.47
N GLY A 246 9.72 24.21 24.30
CA GLY A 246 8.91 25.42 24.21
C GLY A 246 7.48 25.21 24.70
N TYR A 247 6.85 24.08 24.34
CA TYR A 247 5.52 23.72 24.85
C TYR A 247 5.53 23.52 26.37
N GLY A 248 6.51 22.79 26.91
CA GLY A 248 6.64 22.56 28.35
C GLY A 248 6.87 23.85 29.13
N TRP A 249 7.70 24.75 28.59
CA TRP A 249 7.92 26.09 29.15
C TRP A 249 6.63 26.92 29.17
N ALA A 250 5.92 26.98 28.05
CA ALA A 250 4.64 27.69 27.96
C ALA A 250 3.59 27.11 28.92
N ALA A 251 3.47 25.78 29.01
CA ALA A 251 2.56 25.13 29.95
C ALA A 251 2.90 25.44 31.42
N PHE A 252 4.18 25.54 31.74
CA PHE A 252 4.65 25.91 33.08
C PHE A 252 4.30 27.37 33.41
N GLU A 253 4.48 28.31 32.47
CA GLU A 253 4.09 29.71 32.66
C GLU A 253 2.57 29.90 32.81
N VAL A 254 1.77 29.16 32.02
CA VAL A 254 0.29 29.18 32.14
C VAL A 254 -0.14 28.66 33.50
N LYS A 255 0.48 27.61 34.03
CA LYS A 255 0.19 27.06 35.37
C LYS A 255 0.56 28.04 36.49
N LEU A 256 1.56 28.88 36.27
CA LEU A 256 1.99 29.93 37.20
C LEU A 256 1.15 31.21 37.09
N GLY A 257 0.22 31.30 36.13
CA GLY A 257 -0.68 32.45 35.97
C GLY A 257 0.01 33.73 35.48
N LEU A 258 1.24 33.63 34.97
CA LEU A 258 2.06 34.78 34.57
C LEU A 258 1.59 35.40 33.23
N HIS A 259 1.07 34.60 32.29
CA HIS A 259 0.46 35.06 31.04
C HIS A 259 -0.59 34.07 30.50
N SER A 260 -1.66 34.57 29.88
CA SER A 260 -2.56 33.76 29.04
C SER A 260 -1.88 33.48 27.70
N VAL A 261 -0.95 32.53 27.68
CA VAL A 261 -0.27 32.13 26.43
C VAL A 261 -1.26 31.35 25.57
N SER A 262 -1.82 31.99 24.55
CA SER A 262 -2.52 31.32 23.45
C SER A 262 -1.48 30.61 22.60
N ILE A 263 -1.23 29.34 22.92
CA ILE A 263 -0.37 28.48 22.13
C ILE A 263 -1.03 28.33 20.74
N PHE A 264 -0.44 28.95 19.72
CA PHE A 264 -0.76 28.74 18.30
C PHE A 264 -0.27 27.34 17.87
N SER A 265 -0.75 26.28 18.51
CA SER A 265 -0.68 24.92 17.98
C SER A 265 -1.87 24.61 17.06
N TYR A 266 -2.73 25.60 16.83
CA TYR A 266 -3.97 25.48 16.06
C TYR A 266 -4.16 26.68 15.13
N LEU A 267 -4.55 26.42 13.88
CA LEU A 267 -4.98 27.44 12.92
C LEU A 267 -6.42 27.91 13.17
N TYR A 268 -6.88 27.95 14.43
CA TYR A 268 -8.24 28.39 14.80
C TYR A 268 -8.28 29.03 16.20
N PRO A 269 -8.98 30.16 16.39
CA PRO A 269 -9.14 30.77 17.72
C PRO A 269 -10.09 29.93 18.59
N VAL A 270 -9.67 29.59 19.81
CA VAL A 270 -10.50 28.91 20.82
C VAL A 270 -10.84 29.91 21.92
N ASP A 271 -12.10 30.33 21.99
CA ASP A 271 -12.63 31.33 22.95
C ASP A 271 -12.84 30.78 24.38
N ASN A 272 -12.16 29.71 24.81
CA ASN A 272 -12.43 29.10 26.11
C ASN A 272 -11.16 28.61 26.84
N PRO A 273 -10.76 29.21 27.98
CA PRO A 273 -9.49 28.93 28.67
C PRO A 273 -9.46 27.61 29.45
N LYS A 274 -10.43 26.72 29.27
CA LYS A 274 -10.55 25.44 30.01
C LYS A 274 -10.33 24.18 29.18
N PHE A 275 -10.05 24.31 27.88
CA PHE A 275 -9.83 23.16 27.00
C PHE A 275 -8.37 23.08 26.57
N VAL A 276 -7.65 22.09 27.11
CA VAL A 276 -6.36 21.64 26.57
C VAL A 276 -6.64 20.51 25.59
N GLY A 277 -6.89 20.87 24.33
CA GLY A 277 -6.84 19.92 23.23
C GLY A 277 -5.39 19.72 22.78
N ILE A 278 -5.00 18.48 22.49
CA ILE A 278 -3.72 18.14 21.85
C ILE A 278 -4.03 17.54 20.48
N PHE A 279 -3.63 18.21 19.41
CA PHE A 279 -3.60 17.69 18.04
C PHE A 279 -2.51 18.42 17.27
N VAL A 280 -1.60 17.66 16.68
CA VAL A 280 -0.56 18.13 15.76
C VAL A 280 -0.41 17.05 14.68
N TYR A 281 -0.68 17.47 13.44
CA TYR A 281 -0.52 16.84 12.11
C TYR A 281 -0.54 15.31 11.97
#